data_AF-U7NW98-F1
#
_entry.id   AF-U7NW98-F1
#
_cell.length_a   1.000
_cell.length_b   1.000
_cell.length_c   1.000
_cell.angle_alpha   90.00
_cell.angle_beta   90.00
_cell.angle_gamma   90.00
#
_symmetry.space_group_name_H-M   'P 1'
#
loop_
_entity.id
_entity.type
_entity.pdbx_description
1 polymer ?
#
loop_
_entity_poly.entity_id
_entity_poly.type
_entity_poly.pdbx_seq_one_letter_code
_entity_poly.pdbx_strand_id
1 'polypeptide(L)'
;MLKASRFPEHTTAVILAAVVLLAGCASTPDWPDTTPRSAESASSATLLESVPFYPQEKYQCGPASLAMMLNAQGLETNPDILKELVYLPGKEGSLQVEMVAGARSHDMLVYRLPPEPEAVLAEVEAGNPVLIMQNLRLGWWPQWHFAVVVGYDTERQVLILNTDTRRHYEMPYKVFYNTWAKADHWATVILPPDRIPATGEMLPYLRAAHDLETTGHTLAAQQAYETAISKWQEQPTPLMAKANLQYQLGRHQKAADGFLEVINKFPEFSEGWNNLAIALNDAGCPAQARKASACAATLAPDRFESAGDDILSKGANPAGCPAIPSCPSETD
;
A
#
# COMPACT_ATOMS: atom_id res chain seq x y z
N MET A 1 41.06 -5.42 -56.78
CA MET A 1 40.58 -4.17 -56.15
C MET A 1 39.06 -4.14 -56.24
N LEU A 2 38.36 -4.58 -55.18
CA LEU A 2 36.89 -4.48 -55.10
C LEU A 2 36.51 -3.05 -54.68
N LYS A 3 35.68 -2.40 -55.48
CA LYS A 3 35.14 -1.06 -55.24
C LYS A 3 34.09 -1.17 -54.12
N ALA A 4 34.39 -0.60 -52.95
CA ALA A 4 33.41 -0.46 -51.88
C ALA A 4 32.32 0.53 -52.34
N SER A 5 31.10 0.02 -52.52
CA SER A 5 29.90 0.83 -52.73
C SER A 5 29.58 1.60 -51.45
N ARG A 6 29.81 2.92 -51.46
CA ARG A 6 29.33 3.83 -50.43
C ARG A 6 27.81 3.90 -50.54
N PHE A 7 27.10 3.29 -49.59
CA PHE A 7 25.69 3.57 -49.38
C PHE A 7 25.55 5.04 -48.94
N PRO A 8 24.54 5.79 -49.44
CA PRO A 8 24.31 7.16 -48.99
C PRO A 8 24.00 7.17 -47.49
N GLU A 9 24.74 7.97 -46.72
CA GLU A 9 24.54 8.11 -45.26
C GLU A 9 23.10 8.51 -44.90
N HIS A 10 22.41 9.20 -45.82
CA HIS A 10 21.00 9.58 -45.68
C HIS A 10 20.03 8.39 -45.70
N THR A 11 20.31 7.34 -46.48
CA THR A 11 19.45 6.13 -46.51
C THR A 11 19.53 5.35 -45.20
N THR A 12 20.73 5.27 -44.61
CA THR A 12 20.91 4.60 -43.31
C THR A 12 20.21 5.37 -42.18
N ALA A 13 20.26 6.71 -42.20
CA ALA A 13 19.57 7.56 -41.24
C ALA A 13 18.04 7.48 -41.33
N VAL A 14 17.49 7.43 -42.54
CA VAL A 14 16.03 7.27 -42.77
C VAL A 14 15.55 5.89 -42.33
N ILE A 15 16.34 4.84 -42.58
CA ILE A 15 16.01 3.48 -42.12
C ILE A 15 16.11 3.38 -40.59
N LEU A 16 17.12 3.99 -39.96
CA LEU A 16 17.24 4.00 -38.50
C LEU A 16 16.08 4.77 -37.84
N ALA A 17 15.68 5.91 -38.41
CA ALA A 17 14.52 6.67 -37.96
C ALA A 17 13.21 5.88 -38.13
N ALA A 18 13.05 5.15 -39.24
CA ALA A 18 11.89 4.29 -39.47
C ALA A 18 11.84 3.10 -38.50
N VAL A 19 12.98 2.49 -38.16
CA VAL A 19 13.06 1.39 -37.17
C VAL A 19 12.76 1.90 -35.75
N VAL A 20 13.23 3.09 -35.38
CA VAL A 20 12.90 3.72 -34.08
C VAL A 20 11.42 4.10 -34.01
N LEU A 21 10.81 4.53 -35.11
CA LEU A 21 9.37 4.82 -35.20
C LEU A 21 8.50 3.54 -35.17
N LEU A 22 9.03 2.39 -35.58
CA LEU A 22 8.34 1.09 -35.55
C LEU A 22 8.57 0.31 -34.25
N ALA A 23 9.57 0.67 -33.44
CA ALA A 23 9.85 0.04 -32.14
C ALA A 23 8.91 0.51 -31.01
N GLY A 24 7.96 1.41 -31.29
CA GLY A 24 7.02 1.96 -30.33
C GLY A 24 5.74 1.14 -30.10
N CYS A 25 5.67 -0.11 -30.55
CA CYS A 25 4.55 -1.00 -30.22
C CYS A 25 4.70 -1.47 -28.77
N ALA A 26 4.31 -0.63 -27.81
CA ALA A 26 3.92 -1.11 -26.50
C ALA A 26 2.71 -2.03 -26.71
N SER A 27 2.97 -3.34 -26.77
CA SER A 27 1.91 -4.34 -26.86
C SER A 27 1.08 -4.26 -25.59
N THR A 28 -0.17 -3.83 -25.71
CA THR A 28 -1.15 -3.98 -24.64
C THR A 28 -1.29 -5.48 -24.34
N PRO A 29 -1.22 -5.91 -23.08
CA PRO A 29 -1.54 -7.30 -22.75
C PRO A 29 -2.97 -7.61 -23.19
N ASP A 30 -3.25 -8.89 -23.40
CA ASP A 30 -4.62 -9.35 -23.57
C ASP A 30 -5.35 -9.37 -22.21
N TRP A 31 -6.66 -9.64 -22.24
CA TRP A 31 -7.45 -9.73 -21.01
C TRP A 31 -6.82 -10.76 -20.07
N PRO A 32 -6.70 -10.47 -18.77
CA PRO A 32 -6.16 -11.42 -17.80
C PRO A 32 -6.88 -12.76 -17.88
N ASP A 33 -6.13 -13.86 -17.93
CA ASP A 33 -6.70 -15.19 -17.72
C ASP A 33 -7.18 -15.28 -16.27
N THR A 34 -8.45 -14.90 -16.07
CA THR A 34 -9.16 -14.96 -14.79
C THR A 34 -9.65 -16.36 -14.47
N THR A 35 -9.06 -17.40 -15.11
CA THR A 35 -9.43 -18.79 -14.94
C THR A 35 -9.41 -19.11 -13.44
N PRO A 36 -10.57 -19.37 -12.82
CA PRO A 36 -10.66 -19.53 -11.39
C PRO A 36 -9.75 -20.67 -10.95
N ARG A 37 -8.85 -20.39 -10.00
CA ARG A 37 -8.02 -21.43 -9.36
C ARG A 37 -8.87 -22.43 -8.56
N SER A 38 -10.16 -22.15 -8.38
CA SER A 38 -11.19 -23.00 -7.79
C SER A 38 -12.52 -22.81 -8.55
N ALA A 39 -13.00 -23.86 -9.22
CA ALA A 39 -14.13 -23.88 -10.17
C ALA A 39 -15.52 -23.47 -9.62
N GLU A 40 -15.61 -22.88 -8.42
CA GLU A 40 -16.88 -22.56 -7.76
C GLU A 40 -17.24 -21.06 -7.73
N SER A 41 -16.37 -20.14 -8.18
CA SER A 41 -16.66 -18.70 -7.96
C SER A 41 -16.24 -17.67 -9.03
N ALA A 42 -15.64 -18.02 -10.17
CA ALA A 42 -15.35 -16.95 -11.15
C ALA A 42 -16.66 -16.47 -11.77
N SER A 43 -17.08 -15.27 -11.36
CA SER A 43 -18.16 -14.58 -12.06
C SER A 43 -17.61 -14.06 -13.39
N SER A 44 -18.29 -14.39 -14.48
CA SER A 44 -17.97 -13.84 -15.81
C SER A 44 -18.24 -12.34 -15.91
N ALA A 45 -19.00 -11.78 -14.96
CA ALA A 45 -19.17 -10.35 -14.81
C ALA A 45 -19.45 -9.98 -13.34
N THR A 46 -18.92 -8.86 -12.89
CA THR A 46 -19.15 -8.33 -11.54
C THR A 46 -19.55 -6.87 -11.66
N LEU A 47 -20.55 -6.44 -10.89
CA LEU A 47 -20.96 -5.04 -10.76
C LEU A 47 -21.32 -4.71 -9.31
N LEU A 48 -20.61 -3.75 -8.73
CA LEU A 48 -20.83 -3.24 -7.38
C LEU A 48 -21.92 -2.16 -7.41
N GLU A 49 -23.18 -2.57 -7.52
CA GLU A 49 -24.33 -1.64 -7.60
C GLU A 49 -24.48 -0.74 -6.37
N SER A 50 -24.02 -1.19 -5.21
CA SER A 50 -24.07 -0.47 -3.94
C SER A 50 -23.17 0.76 -3.89
N VAL A 51 -22.19 0.87 -4.80
CA VAL A 51 -21.28 2.02 -4.82
C VAL A 51 -22.06 3.28 -5.20
N PRO A 52 -22.09 4.31 -4.33
CA PRO A 52 -22.76 5.57 -4.64
C PRO A 52 -22.16 6.21 -5.89
N PHE A 53 -22.95 6.97 -6.63
CA PHE A 53 -22.47 7.72 -7.78
C PHE A 53 -22.72 9.19 -7.57
N TYR A 54 -21.63 9.96 -7.64
CA TYR A 54 -21.66 11.42 -7.64
C TYR A 54 -21.24 11.89 -9.03
N PRO A 55 -22.16 12.48 -9.82
CA PRO A 55 -21.81 12.99 -11.15
C PRO A 55 -20.75 14.08 -11.01
N GLN A 56 -19.68 13.94 -11.79
CA GLN A 56 -18.52 14.83 -11.70
C GLN A 56 -18.73 16.04 -12.64
N GLU A 57 -18.87 17.23 -12.07
CA GLU A 57 -18.79 18.47 -12.83
C GLU A 57 -17.33 18.89 -13.06
N LYS A 58 -17.08 19.87 -13.95
CA LYS A 58 -15.73 20.30 -14.34
C LYS A 58 -14.88 20.58 -13.08
N TYR A 59 -13.70 19.96 -13.02
CA TYR A 59 -12.71 20.10 -11.93
C TYR A 59 -13.04 19.41 -10.59
N GLN A 60 -14.05 18.53 -10.54
CA GLN A 60 -14.46 17.81 -9.33
C GLN A 60 -14.19 16.29 -9.37
N CYS A 61 -13.44 15.79 -10.36
CA CYS A 61 -13.21 14.34 -10.52
C CYS A 61 -12.52 13.70 -9.30
N GLY A 62 -11.63 14.44 -8.60
CA GLY A 62 -11.01 14.01 -7.35
C GLY A 62 -12.02 13.89 -6.19
N PRO A 63 -12.62 14.99 -5.71
CA PRO A 63 -13.57 14.96 -4.60
C PRO A 63 -14.71 13.96 -4.80
N ALA A 64 -15.26 13.87 -6.02
CA ALA A 64 -16.32 12.93 -6.32
C ALA A 64 -15.88 11.47 -6.29
N SER A 65 -14.72 11.15 -6.87
CA SER A 65 -14.17 9.79 -6.79
C SER A 65 -13.84 9.39 -5.36
N LEU A 66 -13.29 10.30 -4.56
CA LEU A 66 -13.03 10.06 -3.15
C LEU A 66 -14.33 9.84 -2.36
N ALA A 67 -15.37 10.65 -2.61
CA ALA A 67 -16.69 10.47 -1.99
C ALA A 67 -17.27 9.09 -2.32
N MET A 68 -17.18 8.62 -3.57
CA MET A 68 -17.65 7.29 -3.95
C MET A 68 -16.91 6.20 -3.16
N MET A 69 -15.59 6.30 -3.06
CA MET A 69 -14.75 5.32 -2.35
C MET A 69 -15.05 5.29 -0.85
N LEU A 70 -15.15 6.45 -0.19
CA LEU A 70 -15.40 6.56 1.25
C LEU A 70 -16.81 6.08 1.61
N ASN A 71 -17.83 6.51 0.86
CA ASN A 71 -19.20 6.11 1.13
C ASN A 71 -19.46 4.63 0.79
N ALA A 72 -18.70 4.03 -0.13
CA ALA A 72 -18.72 2.57 -0.34
C ALA A 72 -18.29 1.78 0.91
N GLN A 73 -17.55 2.42 1.83
CA GLN A 73 -17.18 1.84 3.12
C GLN A 73 -18.12 2.24 4.26
N GLY A 74 -19.27 2.86 3.95
CA GLY A 74 -20.29 3.24 4.93
C GLY A 74 -20.07 4.60 5.60
N LEU A 75 -19.15 5.43 5.10
CA LEU A 75 -19.05 6.81 5.55
C LEU A 75 -20.21 7.65 4.98
N GLU A 76 -20.44 8.82 5.57
CA GLU A 76 -21.43 9.80 5.12
C GLU A 76 -20.72 11.12 4.76
N THR A 77 -20.14 11.18 3.56
CA THR A 77 -19.45 12.36 3.02
C THR A 77 -19.89 12.65 1.59
N ASN A 78 -19.55 13.80 1.04
CA ASN A 78 -19.92 14.18 -0.33
C ASN A 78 -18.82 15.03 -1.00
N PRO A 79 -18.88 15.21 -2.33
CA PRO A 79 -17.83 15.91 -3.07
C PRO A 79 -17.63 17.37 -2.61
N ASP A 80 -18.70 18.06 -2.18
CA ASP A 80 -18.63 19.46 -1.76
C ASP A 80 -17.82 19.62 -0.46
N ILE A 81 -18.00 18.71 0.50
CA ILE A 81 -17.20 18.66 1.74
C ILE A 81 -15.74 18.33 1.43
N LEU A 82 -15.51 17.33 0.56
CA LEU A 82 -14.16 16.86 0.26
C LEU A 82 -13.36 17.82 -0.62
N LYS A 83 -14.02 18.73 -1.32
CA LYS A 83 -13.36 19.72 -2.18
C LYS A 83 -12.30 20.51 -1.41
N GLU A 84 -12.59 20.93 -0.18
CA GLU A 84 -11.64 21.69 0.64
C GLU A 84 -10.38 20.89 1.02
N LEU A 85 -10.48 19.56 1.03
CA LEU A 85 -9.38 18.66 1.39
C LEU A 85 -8.54 18.26 0.19
N VAL A 86 -9.15 18.09 -0.99
CA VAL A 86 -8.44 17.45 -2.13
C VAL A 86 -8.35 18.29 -3.40
N TYR A 87 -9.05 19.42 -3.48
CA TYR A 87 -8.98 20.28 -4.68
C TYR A 87 -7.86 21.31 -4.57
N LEU A 88 -7.02 21.39 -5.61
CA LEU A 88 -5.97 22.39 -5.76
C LEU A 88 -6.33 23.40 -6.86
N PRO A 89 -6.72 24.64 -6.51
CA PRO A 89 -7.09 25.66 -7.50
C PRO A 89 -5.98 25.94 -8.52
N GLY A 90 -4.73 26.01 -8.09
CA GLY A 90 -3.57 26.27 -8.96
C GLY A 90 -3.21 25.12 -9.90
N LYS A 91 -3.82 23.94 -9.73
CA LYS A 91 -3.68 22.77 -10.61
C LYS A 91 -4.98 22.42 -11.33
N GLU A 92 -6.04 23.19 -11.11
CA GLU A 92 -7.38 22.94 -11.60
C GLU A 92 -7.83 21.48 -11.41
N GLY A 93 -7.48 20.84 -10.28
CA GLY A 93 -7.76 19.42 -10.05
C GLY A 93 -7.20 18.89 -8.73
N SER A 94 -7.18 17.57 -8.59
CA SER A 94 -6.59 16.85 -7.44
C SER A 94 -5.39 16.03 -7.90
N LEU A 95 -4.40 15.79 -7.04
CA LEU A 95 -3.31 14.85 -7.32
C LEU A 95 -3.50 13.60 -6.46
N GLN A 96 -2.71 12.57 -6.76
CA GLN A 96 -2.75 11.28 -6.05
C GLN A 96 -2.49 11.46 -4.54
N VAL A 97 -1.58 12.36 -4.17
CA VAL A 97 -1.22 12.61 -2.76
C VAL A 97 -2.36 13.24 -1.99
N GLU A 98 -3.13 14.17 -2.58
CA GLU A 98 -4.31 14.76 -1.94
C GLU A 98 -5.43 13.74 -1.79
N MET A 99 -5.62 12.85 -2.77
CA MET A 99 -6.60 11.77 -2.66
C MET A 99 -6.26 10.83 -1.50
N VAL A 100 -4.98 10.48 -1.36
CA VAL A 100 -4.47 9.65 -0.27
C VAL A 100 -4.63 10.36 1.09
N ALA A 101 -4.23 11.63 1.17
CA ALA A 101 -4.35 12.43 2.40
C ALA A 101 -5.82 12.64 2.80
N GLY A 102 -6.69 12.92 1.83
CA GLY A 102 -8.12 13.06 2.03
C GLY A 102 -8.74 11.79 2.62
N ALA A 103 -8.41 10.62 2.09
CA ALA A 103 -8.88 9.35 2.66
C ALA A 103 -8.36 9.14 4.10
N ARG A 104 -7.08 9.42 4.35
CA ARG A 104 -6.48 9.28 5.69
C ARG A 104 -7.10 10.22 6.71
N SER A 105 -7.51 11.42 6.31
CA SER A 105 -8.22 12.36 7.19
C SER A 105 -9.53 11.81 7.75
N HIS A 106 -10.06 10.74 7.14
CA HIS A 106 -11.20 9.96 7.60
C HIS A 106 -10.81 8.62 8.26
N ASP A 107 -9.56 8.50 8.76
CA ASP A 107 -9.00 7.31 9.39
C ASP A 107 -8.97 6.06 8.48
N MET A 108 -9.03 6.25 7.16
CA MET A 108 -9.06 5.15 6.19
C MET A 108 -7.66 4.73 5.75
N LEU A 109 -7.45 3.43 5.66
CA LEU A 109 -6.25 2.83 5.10
C LEU A 109 -6.31 2.89 3.58
N VAL A 110 -5.29 3.48 2.96
CA VAL A 110 -5.16 3.55 1.50
C VAL A 110 -4.10 2.56 1.05
N TYR A 111 -4.53 1.47 0.41
CA TYR A 111 -3.65 0.42 -0.05
C TYR A 111 -3.39 0.53 -1.55
N ARG A 112 -2.11 0.61 -1.91
CA ARG A 112 -1.65 0.62 -3.30
C ARG A 112 -1.70 -0.79 -3.86
N LEU A 113 -2.50 -0.99 -4.91
CA LEU A 113 -2.51 -2.25 -5.63
C LEU A 113 -1.21 -2.48 -6.42
N PRO A 114 -0.80 -3.74 -6.59
CA PRO A 114 0.14 -4.14 -7.63
C PRO A 114 -0.28 -3.59 -9.01
N PRO A 115 0.67 -3.22 -9.90
CA PRO A 115 0.39 -2.52 -11.15
C PRO A 115 -0.14 -3.43 -12.27
N GLU A 116 -0.82 -4.53 -11.92
CA GLU A 116 -1.41 -5.49 -12.85
C GLU A 116 -2.96 -5.40 -12.87
N PRO A 117 -3.61 -5.57 -14.03
CA PRO A 117 -5.07 -5.57 -14.12
C PRO A 117 -5.75 -6.64 -13.25
N GLU A 118 -5.10 -7.79 -13.06
CA GLU A 118 -5.53 -8.89 -12.20
C GLU A 118 -5.83 -8.40 -10.78
N ALA A 119 -5.00 -7.51 -10.24
CA ALA A 119 -5.19 -6.96 -8.91
C ALA A 119 -6.46 -6.08 -8.85
N VAL A 120 -6.73 -5.30 -9.90
CA VAL A 120 -7.96 -4.50 -9.99
C VAL A 120 -9.20 -5.39 -10.06
N LEU A 121 -9.15 -6.45 -10.89
CA LEU A 121 -10.27 -7.39 -11.03
C LEU A 121 -10.54 -8.15 -9.73
N ALA A 122 -9.50 -8.64 -9.06
CA ALA A 122 -9.61 -9.38 -7.81
C ALA A 122 -10.22 -8.55 -6.67
N GLU A 123 -9.88 -7.26 -6.56
CA GLU A 123 -10.50 -6.37 -5.57
C GLU A 123 -11.98 -6.13 -5.86
N VAL A 124 -12.32 -5.87 -7.13
CA VAL A 124 -13.72 -5.66 -7.55
C VAL A 124 -14.55 -6.93 -7.32
N GLU A 125 -14.02 -8.10 -7.64
CA GLU A 125 -14.65 -9.40 -7.36
C GLU A 125 -14.87 -9.62 -5.85
N ALA A 126 -13.93 -9.16 -5.02
CA ALA A 126 -14.05 -9.20 -3.56
C ALA A 126 -14.97 -8.12 -2.97
N GLY A 127 -15.63 -7.30 -3.80
CA GLY A 127 -16.57 -6.26 -3.36
C GLY A 127 -15.93 -4.89 -3.10
N ASN A 128 -14.65 -4.71 -3.41
CA ASN A 128 -13.93 -3.46 -3.16
C ASN A 128 -13.88 -2.63 -4.46
N PRO A 129 -14.50 -1.42 -4.50
CA PRO A 129 -14.29 -0.52 -5.61
C PRO A 129 -12.82 -0.07 -5.65
N VAL A 130 -12.29 0.18 -6.84
CA VAL A 130 -10.89 0.55 -7.03
C VAL A 130 -10.80 1.97 -7.57
N LEU A 131 -10.13 2.84 -6.83
CA LEU A 131 -9.82 4.20 -7.27
C LEU A 131 -8.61 4.15 -8.19
N ILE A 132 -8.76 4.66 -9.41
CA ILE A 132 -7.71 4.68 -10.42
C ILE A 132 -7.43 6.10 -10.91
N MET A 133 -6.25 6.29 -11.49
CA MET A 133 -5.90 7.50 -12.23
C MET A 133 -5.62 7.12 -13.69
N GLN A 134 -6.18 7.89 -14.61
CA GLN A 134 -5.98 7.73 -16.04
C GLN A 134 -5.48 9.03 -16.65
N ASN A 135 -4.76 8.91 -17.77
CA ASN A 135 -4.56 10.02 -18.70
C ASN A 135 -5.36 9.75 -19.97
N LEU A 136 -6.49 10.45 -20.11
CA LEU A 136 -7.44 10.27 -21.21
C LEU A 136 -6.98 10.90 -22.53
N ARG A 137 -5.88 11.65 -22.53
CA ARG A 137 -5.31 12.29 -23.73
C ARG A 137 -3.89 11.78 -24.00
N LEU A 138 -3.22 12.38 -24.99
CA LEU A 138 -1.84 12.07 -25.36
C LEU A 138 -0.87 12.65 -24.32
N GLY A 139 0.31 12.04 -24.13
CA GLY A 139 1.27 12.44 -23.09
C GLY A 139 1.75 13.89 -23.15
N TRP A 140 1.74 14.52 -24.33
CA TRP A 140 2.12 15.93 -24.53
C TRP A 140 0.97 16.92 -24.27
N TRP A 141 -0.27 16.43 -24.08
CA TRP A 141 -1.43 17.21 -23.64
C TRP A 141 -2.26 16.38 -22.66
N PRO A 142 -1.78 16.15 -21.44
CA PRO A 142 -2.41 15.23 -20.51
C PRO A 142 -3.80 15.71 -20.09
N GLN A 143 -4.73 14.76 -19.92
CA GLN A 143 -5.99 14.98 -19.21
C GLN A 143 -6.06 13.94 -18.09
N TRP A 144 -5.54 14.34 -16.93
CA TRP A 144 -5.55 13.53 -15.73
C TRP A 144 -6.97 13.38 -15.20
N HIS A 145 -7.34 12.15 -14.89
CA HIS A 145 -8.71 11.81 -14.56
C HIS A 145 -8.76 10.73 -13.49
N PHE A 146 -9.47 11.01 -12.39
CA PHE A 146 -9.81 9.99 -11.40
C PHE A 146 -11.13 9.34 -11.78
N ALA A 147 -11.16 8.01 -11.68
CA ALA A 147 -12.36 7.21 -11.87
C ALA A 147 -12.39 6.08 -10.84
N VAL A 148 -13.56 5.50 -10.66
CA VAL A 148 -13.74 4.36 -9.76
C VAL A 148 -14.17 3.16 -10.58
N VAL A 149 -13.36 2.10 -10.58
CA VAL A 149 -13.74 0.81 -11.14
C VAL A 149 -14.72 0.16 -10.18
N VAL A 150 -15.90 -0.18 -10.69
CA VAL A 150 -17.00 -0.79 -9.93
C VAL A 150 -17.45 -2.12 -10.52
N GLY A 151 -16.81 -2.59 -11.59
CA GLY A 151 -17.20 -3.83 -12.23
C GLY A 151 -16.32 -4.21 -13.40
N TYR A 152 -16.61 -5.39 -13.96
CA TYR A 152 -16.02 -5.90 -15.19
C TYR A 152 -16.95 -6.91 -15.87
N ASP A 153 -16.69 -7.19 -17.14
CA ASP A 153 -17.32 -8.28 -17.89
C ASP A 153 -16.25 -8.94 -18.77
N THR A 154 -16.02 -10.24 -18.54
CA THR A 154 -14.95 -11.02 -19.19
C THR A 154 -15.29 -11.37 -20.63
N GLU A 155 -16.58 -11.58 -20.94
CA GLU A 155 -17.04 -11.93 -22.30
C GLU A 155 -16.88 -10.74 -23.24
N ARG A 156 -17.26 -9.56 -22.76
CA ARG A 156 -17.16 -8.28 -23.50
C ARG A 156 -15.78 -7.63 -23.37
N GLN A 157 -14.92 -8.14 -22.48
CA GLN A 157 -13.60 -7.59 -22.17
C GLN A 157 -13.64 -6.10 -21.85
N VAL A 158 -14.53 -5.72 -20.92
CA VAL A 158 -14.70 -4.34 -20.45
C VAL A 158 -14.48 -4.23 -18.96
N LEU A 159 -13.94 -3.08 -18.53
CA LEU A 159 -14.07 -2.62 -17.15
C LEU A 159 -15.26 -1.66 -17.06
N ILE A 160 -15.97 -1.68 -15.94
CA ILE A 160 -17.12 -0.82 -15.67
C ILE A 160 -16.70 0.25 -14.67
N LEU A 161 -16.78 1.52 -15.07
CA LEU A 161 -16.29 2.66 -14.30
C LEU A 161 -17.40 3.64 -13.95
N ASN A 162 -17.37 4.17 -12.73
CA ASN A 162 -18.04 5.43 -12.39
C ASN A 162 -17.06 6.57 -12.67
N THR A 163 -17.37 7.42 -13.64
CA THR A 163 -16.42 8.37 -14.24
C THR A 163 -17.12 9.57 -14.86
N ASP A 164 -16.58 10.78 -14.71
CA ASP A 164 -17.23 12.02 -15.18
C ASP A 164 -18.71 12.10 -14.71
N THR A 165 -19.63 12.44 -15.61
CA THR A 165 -21.09 12.37 -15.41
C THR A 165 -21.68 11.00 -15.78
N ARG A 166 -20.86 9.98 -16.03
CA ARG A 166 -21.27 8.64 -16.49
C ARG A 166 -21.16 7.60 -15.38
N ARG A 167 -22.31 7.07 -14.97
CA ARG A 167 -22.41 5.89 -14.09
C ARG A 167 -22.25 4.62 -14.92
N HIS A 168 -21.53 3.63 -14.38
CA HIS A 168 -21.33 2.30 -15.00
C HIS A 168 -20.88 2.36 -16.47
N TYR A 169 -19.96 3.26 -16.79
CA TYR A 169 -19.39 3.38 -18.12
C TYR A 169 -18.55 2.14 -18.44
N GLU A 170 -18.99 1.36 -19.43
CA GLU A 170 -18.25 0.23 -19.98
C GLU A 170 -17.09 0.75 -20.85
N MET A 171 -15.85 0.56 -20.37
CA MET A 171 -14.64 0.91 -21.09
C MET A 171 -13.97 -0.37 -21.62
N PRO A 172 -13.69 -0.49 -22.93
CA PRO A 172 -12.92 -1.60 -23.48
C PRO A 172 -11.56 -1.73 -22.78
N TYR A 173 -11.19 -2.96 -22.42
CA TYR A 173 -9.98 -3.25 -21.66
C TYR A 173 -8.71 -2.63 -22.24
N LYS A 174 -8.51 -2.74 -23.57
CA LYS A 174 -7.33 -2.16 -24.24
C LYS A 174 -7.29 -0.63 -24.12
N VAL A 175 -8.44 0.04 -24.05
CA VAL A 175 -8.52 1.49 -23.82
C VAL A 175 -8.21 1.82 -22.35
N PHE A 176 -8.78 1.04 -21.42
CA PHE A 176 -8.50 1.18 -19.99
C PHE A 176 -6.99 1.02 -19.72
N TYR A 177 -6.40 -0.08 -20.16
CA TYR A 177 -4.98 -0.39 -19.93
C TYR A 177 -4.07 0.72 -20.47
N ASN A 178 -4.30 1.17 -21.70
CA ASN A 178 -3.48 2.22 -22.32
C ASN A 178 -3.59 3.59 -21.62
N THR A 179 -4.77 3.94 -21.10
CA THR A 179 -4.97 5.21 -20.40
C THR A 179 -4.48 5.15 -18.96
N TRP A 180 -4.54 3.98 -18.33
CA TRP A 180 -4.03 3.69 -16.99
C TRP A 180 -2.50 3.58 -16.95
N ALA A 181 -1.89 2.97 -17.97
CA ALA A 181 -0.43 2.85 -18.11
C ALA A 181 0.28 4.21 -18.13
N LYS A 182 -0.36 5.24 -18.70
CA LYS A 182 0.16 6.63 -18.71
C LYS A 182 0.16 7.28 -17.33
N ALA A 183 -0.50 6.68 -16.35
CA ALA A 183 -0.53 7.10 -14.95
C ALA A 183 0.24 6.10 -14.07
N ASP A 184 1.23 5.39 -14.63
CA ASP A 184 2.03 4.38 -13.94
C ASP A 184 1.19 3.31 -13.26
N HIS A 185 0.10 2.92 -13.93
CA HIS A 185 -0.87 1.94 -13.43
C HIS A 185 -1.37 2.31 -12.03
N TRP A 186 -1.71 3.59 -11.82
CA TRP A 186 -2.15 4.04 -10.52
C TRP A 186 -3.54 3.54 -10.14
N ALA A 187 -3.59 2.62 -9.18
CA ALA A 187 -4.78 2.06 -8.56
C ALA A 187 -4.61 1.94 -7.03
N THR A 188 -5.69 2.17 -6.30
CA THR A 188 -5.75 2.01 -4.84
C THR A 188 -7.12 1.51 -4.40
N VAL A 189 -7.17 0.76 -3.32
CA VAL A 189 -8.39 0.55 -2.53
C VAL A 189 -8.32 1.38 -1.27
N ILE A 190 -9.48 1.84 -0.79
CA ILE A 190 -9.63 2.61 0.43
C ILE A 190 -10.54 1.81 1.35
N LEU A 191 -9.98 1.31 2.45
CA LEU A 191 -10.65 0.39 3.38
C LEU A 191 -10.50 0.88 4.82
N PRO A 192 -11.44 0.55 5.72
CA PRO A 192 -11.24 0.76 7.14
C PRO A 192 -10.06 -0.11 7.63
N PRO A 193 -9.36 0.33 8.68
CA PRO A 193 -8.14 -0.33 9.16
C PRO A 193 -8.38 -1.74 9.74
N ASP A 194 -9.63 -2.16 9.95
CA ASP A 194 -9.99 -3.52 10.36
C ASP A 194 -10.08 -4.53 9.20
N ARG A 195 -9.80 -4.11 7.96
CA ARG A 195 -9.88 -4.98 6.78
C ARG A 195 -8.56 -5.07 6.01
N ILE A 196 -8.25 -6.29 5.56
CA ILE A 196 -7.17 -6.55 4.61
C ILE A 196 -7.76 -6.55 3.19
N PRO A 197 -7.17 -5.82 2.22
CA PRO A 197 -7.52 -5.93 0.81
C PRO A 197 -7.47 -7.38 0.30
N ALA A 198 -8.24 -7.71 -0.74
CA ALA A 198 -8.24 -9.06 -1.31
C ALA A 198 -6.85 -9.45 -1.86
N THR A 199 -6.13 -8.46 -2.39
CA THR A 199 -4.76 -8.53 -2.91
C THR A 199 -3.71 -8.14 -1.86
N GLY A 200 -4.10 -8.11 -0.58
CA GLY A 200 -3.28 -7.62 0.52
C GLY A 200 -2.04 -8.47 0.78
N GLU A 201 -0.87 -7.89 0.54
CA GLU A 201 0.42 -8.41 0.96
C GLU A 201 0.90 -7.73 2.25
N MET A 202 1.65 -8.46 3.08
CA MET A 202 2.04 -7.98 4.42
C MET A 202 2.79 -6.66 4.39
N LEU A 203 3.90 -6.58 3.63
CA LEU A 203 4.75 -5.39 3.67
C LEU A 203 4.07 -4.15 3.06
N PRO A 204 3.40 -4.22 1.89
CA PRO A 204 2.63 -3.09 1.38
C PRO A 204 1.50 -2.65 2.34
N TYR A 205 0.82 -3.59 3.00
CA TYR A 205 -0.22 -3.26 3.97
C TYR A 205 0.35 -2.56 5.21
N LEU A 206 1.45 -3.06 5.76
CA LEU A 206 2.12 -2.44 6.90
C LEU A 206 2.67 -1.04 6.55
N ARG A 207 3.10 -0.81 5.30
CA ARG A 207 3.44 0.56 4.84
C ARG A 207 2.22 1.47 4.85
N ALA A 208 1.07 1.02 4.36
CA ALA A 208 -0.17 1.78 4.40
C ALA A 208 -0.63 2.09 5.85
N ALA A 209 -0.44 1.14 6.77
CA ALA A 209 -0.70 1.35 8.20
C ALA A 209 0.30 2.33 8.84
N HIS A 210 1.59 2.24 8.48
CA HIS A 210 2.61 3.17 8.94
C HIS A 210 2.39 4.60 8.43
N ASP A 211 1.81 4.74 7.24
CA ASP A 211 1.43 6.04 6.74
C ASP A 211 0.31 6.69 7.57
N LEU A 212 -0.63 5.91 8.15
CA LEU A 212 -1.60 6.42 9.13
C LEU A 212 -0.88 6.85 10.42
N GLU A 213 0.08 6.07 10.89
CA GLU A 213 0.88 6.38 12.09
C GLU A 213 1.63 7.70 11.93
N THR A 214 2.38 7.87 10.84
CA THR A 214 3.23 9.05 10.60
C THR A 214 2.44 10.31 10.30
N THR A 215 1.15 10.18 9.96
CA THR A 215 0.24 11.31 9.73
C THR A 215 -0.66 11.61 10.94
N GLY A 216 -0.43 10.95 12.09
CA GLY A 216 -1.12 11.26 13.34
C GLY A 216 -2.43 10.49 13.58
N HIS A 217 -2.81 9.59 12.66
CA HIS A 217 -3.97 8.71 12.77
C HIS A 217 -3.66 7.47 13.63
N THR A 218 -3.18 7.70 14.85
CA THR A 218 -2.60 6.68 15.73
C THR A 218 -3.56 5.52 16.04
N LEU A 219 -4.85 5.81 16.28
CA LEU A 219 -5.83 4.76 16.59
C LEU A 219 -6.10 3.87 15.37
N ALA A 220 -6.26 4.48 14.19
CA ALA A 220 -6.43 3.76 12.93
C ALA A 220 -5.20 2.90 12.60
N ALA A 221 -3.99 3.44 12.78
CA ALA A 221 -2.75 2.68 12.61
C ALA A 221 -2.67 1.50 13.59
N GLN A 222 -3.03 1.70 14.86
CA GLN A 222 -3.06 0.63 15.85
C GLN A 222 -4.02 -0.49 15.43
N GLN A 223 -5.24 -0.14 14.99
CA GLN A 223 -6.22 -1.10 14.50
C GLN A 223 -5.71 -1.85 13.27
N ALA A 224 -5.06 -1.14 12.33
CA ALA A 224 -4.46 -1.76 11.16
C ALA A 224 -3.37 -2.77 11.51
N TYR A 225 -2.50 -2.47 12.48
CA TYR A 225 -1.51 -3.44 12.96
C TYR A 225 -2.16 -4.65 13.64
N GLU A 226 -3.26 -4.49 14.36
CA GLU A 226 -4.01 -5.61 14.97
C GLU A 226 -4.64 -6.52 13.91
N THR A 227 -5.18 -5.94 12.83
CA THR A 227 -5.65 -6.69 11.65
C THR A 227 -4.51 -7.44 11.00
N ALA A 228 -3.34 -6.81 10.85
CA ALA A 228 -2.15 -7.44 10.27
C ALA A 228 -1.63 -8.61 11.12
N ILE A 229 -1.60 -8.48 12.44
CA ILE A 229 -1.22 -9.55 13.37
C ILE A 229 -2.13 -10.76 13.20
N SER A 230 -3.43 -10.52 13.06
CA SER A 230 -4.43 -11.58 12.87
C SER A 230 -4.27 -12.32 11.53
N LYS A 231 -3.90 -11.59 10.46
CA LYS A 231 -3.74 -12.15 9.10
C LYS A 231 -2.41 -12.87 8.90
N TRP A 232 -1.30 -12.29 9.36
CA TRP A 232 0.07 -12.78 9.13
C TRP A 232 0.70 -13.27 10.43
N GLN A 233 0.08 -14.27 11.06
CA GLN A 233 0.46 -14.76 12.39
C GLN A 233 1.87 -15.34 12.42
N GLU A 234 2.35 -15.92 11.32
CA GLU A 234 3.69 -16.54 11.23
C GLU A 234 4.81 -15.53 10.89
N GLN A 235 4.54 -14.23 11.00
CA GLN A 235 5.50 -13.18 10.68
C GLN A 235 5.73 -12.26 11.90
N PRO A 236 6.99 -11.90 12.23
CA PRO A 236 7.28 -11.04 13.37
C PRO A 236 6.92 -9.57 13.11
N THR A 237 6.92 -9.14 11.85
CA THR A 237 6.85 -7.73 11.45
C THR A 237 5.59 -6.99 11.92
N PRO A 238 4.36 -7.56 11.88
CA PRO A 238 3.17 -6.89 12.41
C PRO A 238 3.23 -6.63 13.91
N LEU A 239 3.71 -7.60 14.70
CA LEU A 239 3.90 -7.43 16.15
C LEU A 239 4.96 -6.37 16.45
N MET A 240 6.07 -6.39 15.70
CA MET A 240 7.11 -5.37 15.78
C MET A 240 6.57 -3.98 15.49
N ALA A 241 5.76 -3.81 14.44
CA ALA A 241 5.18 -2.52 14.09
C ALA A 241 4.26 -1.97 15.20
N LYS A 242 3.41 -2.82 15.79
CA LYS A 242 2.58 -2.44 16.94
C LYS A 242 3.39 -2.04 18.17
N ALA A 243 4.46 -2.76 18.48
CA ALA A 243 5.35 -2.45 19.61
C ALA A 243 6.14 -1.15 19.36
N ASN A 244 6.65 -0.95 18.14
CA ASN A 244 7.31 0.28 17.71
C ASN A 244 6.38 1.49 17.87
N LEU A 245 5.09 1.36 17.51
CA LEU A 245 4.11 2.44 17.73
C LEU A 245 4.01 2.83 19.21
N GLN A 246 3.95 1.87 20.13
CA GLN A 246 3.93 2.19 21.57
C GLN A 246 5.22 2.87 22.02
N TYR A 247 6.36 2.47 21.47
CA TYR A 247 7.64 3.09 21.75
C TYR A 247 7.66 4.55 21.30
N GLN A 248 7.22 4.83 20.06
CA GLN A 248 7.12 6.19 19.52
C GLN A 248 6.19 7.09 20.34
N LEU A 249 5.13 6.52 20.93
CA LEU A 249 4.22 7.23 21.83
C LEU A 249 4.78 7.46 23.24
N GLY A 250 6.05 7.13 23.50
CA GLY A 250 6.70 7.26 24.81
C GLY A 250 6.23 6.24 25.86
N ARG A 251 5.46 5.23 25.44
CA ARG A 251 4.89 4.21 26.34
C ARG A 251 5.85 3.04 26.48
N HIS A 252 7.05 3.31 27.00
CA HIS A 252 8.17 2.38 26.99
C HIS A 252 7.85 1.03 27.65
N GLN A 253 7.07 1.01 28.73
CA GLN A 253 6.62 -0.24 29.36
C GLN A 253 5.76 -1.10 28.41
N LYS A 254 4.77 -0.48 27.75
CA LYS A 254 3.91 -1.19 26.79
C LYS A 254 4.68 -1.64 25.55
N ALA A 255 5.68 -0.86 25.14
CA ALA A 255 6.59 -1.25 24.06
C ALA A 255 7.41 -2.48 24.47
N ALA A 256 7.96 -2.49 25.69
CA ALA A 256 8.68 -3.65 26.22
C ALA A 256 7.79 -4.90 26.29
N ASP A 257 6.53 -4.77 26.74
CA ASP A 257 5.56 -5.88 26.73
C ASP A 257 5.30 -6.40 25.31
N GLY A 258 5.16 -5.50 24.33
CA GLY A 258 4.97 -5.86 22.92
C GLY A 258 6.19 -6.54 22.30
N PHE A 259 7.40 -6.05 22.56
CA PHE A 259 8.62 -6.73 22.07
C PHE A 259 8.86 -8.05 22.80
N LEU A 260 8.43 -8.17 24.05
CA LEU A 260 8.43 -9.45 24.77
C LEU A 260 7.51 -10.47 24.09
N GLU A 261 6.33 -10.04 23.61
CA GLU A 261 5.46 -10.88 22.77
C GLU A 261 6.15 -11.31 21.47
N VAL A 262 6.86 -10.39 20.79
CA VAL A 262 7.64 -10.71 19.59
C VAL A 262 8.64 -11.83 19.86
N ILE A 263 9.51 -11.70 20.86
CA ILE A 263 10.57 -12.69 21.11
C ILE A 263 10.04 -14.00 21.71
N ASN A 264 8.89 -13.98 22.39
CA ASN A 264 8.26 -15.21 22.86
C ASN A 264 7.72 -16.04 21.69
N LYS A 265 7.22 -15.38 20.63
CA LYS A 265 6.70 -16.05 19.43
C LYS A 265 7.79 -16.36 18.42
N PHE A 266 8.79 -15.49 18.30
CA PHE A 266 9.89 -15.56 17.34
C PHE A 266 11.23 -15.43 18.06
N PRO A 267 11.66 -16.46 18.82
CA PRO A 267 12.82 -16.37 19.70
C PRO A 267 14.14 -16.12 18.95
N GLU A 268 14.26 -16.57 17.70
CA GLU A 268 15.47 -16.36 16.88
C GLU A 268 15.50 -15.00 16.17
N PHE A 269 14.45 -14.18 16.32
CA PHE A 269 14.34 -12.89 15.65
C PHE A 269 15.15 -11.80 16.37
N SER A 270 16.40 -11.63 15.94
CA SER A 270 17.40 -10.75 16.56
C SER A 270 16.94 -9.30 16.77
N GLU A 271 16.18 -8.73 15.83
CA GLU A 271 15.67 -7.36 15.90
C GLU A 271 14.65 -7.17 17.02
N GLY A 272 13.87 -8.22 17.34
CA GLY A 272 12.95 -8.21 18.47
C GLY A 272 13.68 -8.06 19.80
N TRP A 273 14.78 -8.80 19.97
CA TRP A 273 15.65 -8.71 21.14
C TRP A 273 16.31 -7.35 21.28
N ASN A 274 16.83 -6.80 20.16
CA ASN A 274 17.43 -5.47 20.17
C ASN A 274 16.41 -4.39 20.56
N ASN A 275 15.23 -4.40 19.96
CA ASN A 275 14.20 -3.40 20.27
C ASN A 275 13.64 -3.57 21.68
N LEU A 276 13.55 -4.81 22.19
CA LEU A 276 13.22 -5.07 23.59
C LEU A 276 14.27 -4.46 24.53
N ALA A 277 15.57 -4.60 24.22
CA ALA A 277 16.64 -4.03 25.03
C ALA A 277 16.51 -2.50 25.13
N ILE A 278 16.27 -1.83 24.01
CA ILE A 278 16.06 -0.38 23.94
C ILE A 278 14.82 0.02 24.77
N ALA A 279 13.68 -0.65 24.56
CA ALA A 279 12.45 -0.34 25.27
C ALA A 279 12.56 -0.57 26.79
N LEU A 280 13.22 -1.65 27.22
CA LEU A 280 13.46 -1.94 28.63
C LEU A 280 14.37 -0.91 29.28
N ASN A 281 15.41 -0.44 28.57
CA ASN A 281 16.28 0.59 29.08
C ASN A 281 15.50 1.88 29.37
N ASP A 282 14.70 2.31 28.40
CA ASP A 282 13.92 3.54 28.51
C ASP A 282 12.74 3.40 29.50
N ALA A 283 12.32 2.16 29.78
CA ALA A 283 11.40 1.83 30.85
C ALA A 283 12.05 1.76 32.24
N GLY A 284 13.38 1.92 32.37
CA GLY A 284 14.09 1.88 33.65
C GLY A 284 14.46 0.47 34.13
N CYS A 285 14.59 -0.48 33.20
CA CYS A 285 14.91 -1.90 33.44
C CYS A 285 16.26 -2.33 32.85
N PRO A 286 17.38 -1.73 33.30
CA PRO A 286 18.69 -1.89 32.66
C PRO A 286 19.28 -3.30 32.77
N ALA A 287 18.95 -4.06 33.82
CA ALA A 287 19.44 -5.43 33.97
C ALA A 287 18.85 -6.38 32.91
N GLN A 288 17.56 -6.25 32.63
CA GLN A 288 16.86 -7.00 31.58
C GLN A 288 17.28 -6.49 30.20
N ALA A 289 17.46 -5.17 30.04
CA ALA A 289 17.95 -4.57 28.80
C ALA A 289 19.32 -5.15 28.40
N ARG A 290 20.28 -5.27 29.32
CA ARG A 290 21.59 -5.91 29.06
C ARG A 290 21.45 -7.32 28.52
N LYS A 291 20.61 -8.14 29.17
CA LYS A 291 20.40 -9.53 28.76
C LYS A 291 19.78 -9.62 27.35
N ALA A 292 18.79 -8.77 27.06
CA ALA A 292 18.17 -8.74 25.74
C ALA A 292 19.15 -8.26 24.64
N SER A 293 19.95 -7.23 24.92
CA SER A 293 20.98 -6.75 24.01
C SER A 293 22.06 -7.80 23.75
N ALA A 294 22.52 -8.50 24.78
CA ALA A 294 23.46 -9.60 24.63
C ALA A 294 22.89 -10.71 23.72
N CYS A 295 21.61 -11.05 23.88
CA CYS A 295 20.98 -12.04 23.01
C CYS A 295 20.89 -11.59 21.55
N ALA A 296 20.53 -10.33 21.30
CA ALA A 296 20.53 -9.77 19.95
C ALA A 296 21.92 -9.87 19.29
N ALA A 297 22.99 -9.56 20.04
CA ALA A 297 24.36 -9.66 19.59
C ALA A 297 24.81 -11.12 19.38
N THR A 298 24.32 -12.08 20.16
CA THR A 298 24.55 -13.51 19.93
C THR A 298 23.88 -13.98 18.64
N LEU A 299 22.62 -13.58 18.39
CA LEU A 299 21.86 -14.03 17.23
C LEU A 299 22.29 -13.36 15.91
N ALA A 300 22.79 -12.13 15.97
CA ALA A 300 23.26 -11.40 14.80
C ALA A 300 24.50 -10.54 15.13
N PRO A 301 25.68 -11.16 15.33
CA PRO A 301 26.90 -10.48 15.78
C PRO A 301 27.43 -9.45 14.77
N ASP A 302 27.17 -9.63 13.48
CA ASP A 302 27.56 -8.68 12.43
C ASP A 302 26.68 -7.42 12.42
N ARG A 303 25.55 -7.43 13.14
CA ARG A 303 24.55 -6.35 13.13
C ARG A 303 24.41 -5.64 14.47
N PHE A 304 24.50 -6.38 15.57
CA PHE A 304 24.27 -5.85 16.92
C PHE A 304 25.49 -6.06 17.80
N GLU A 305 25.91 -4.99 18.47
CA GLU A 305 26.90 -5.06 19.54
C GLU A 305 26.20 -5.23 20.89
N SER A 306 26.81 -6.00 21.80
CA SER A 306 26.31 -6.09 23.18
C SER A 306 26.49 -4.73 23.86
N ALA A 307 25.41 -4.15 24.36
CA ALA A 307 25.47 -2.91 25.13
C ALA A 307 26.33 -3.10 26.40
N GLY A 308 27.36 -2.26 26.55
CA GLY A 308 28.19 -2.20 27.76
C GLY A 308 27.47 -1.54 28.94
N ASP A 309 28.12 -1.53 30.10
CA ASP A 309 27.54 -1.02 31.36
C ASP A 309 27.18 0.49 31.31
N ASP A 310 27.82 1.27 30.44
CA ASP A 310 27.71 2.74 30.40
C ASP A 310 26.43 3.28 29.70
N ILE A 311 25.78 2.48 28.84
CA ILE A 311 24.65 2.95 28.01
C ILE A 311 23.31 2.95 28.78
N LEU A 312 23.20 2.17 29.86
CA LEU A 312 21.90 1.80 30.45
C LEU A 312 21.58 2.51 31.79
N SER A 313 21.99 3.76 31.91
CA SER A 313 22.10 4.48 33.20
C SER A 313 20.90 5.35 33.61
N LYS A 314 19.75 5.28 32.90
CA LYS A 314 18.57 6.07 33.28
C LYS A 314 17.79 5.39 34.41
N GLY A 315 17.80 6.01 35.59
CA GLY A 315 16.87 5.82 36.72
C GLY A 315 16.26 4.43 36.86
N ALA A 316 16.93 3.54 37.59
CA ALA A 316 16.46 2.18 37.80
C ALA A 316 15.16 2.15 38.62
N ASN A 317 14.11 1.53 38.08
CA ASN A 317 12.92 1.15 38.84
C ASN A 317 12.72 -0.37 38.78
N PRO A 318 13.47 -1.15 39.57
CA PRO A 318 13.48 -2.61 39.47
C PRO A 318 12.16 -3.29 39.84
N ALA A 319 11.24 -2.60 40.53
CA ALA A 319 10.01 -3.18 41.06
C ALA A 319 8.93 -3.46 39.99
N GLY A 320 9.16 -3.09 38.72
CA GLY A 320 8.19 -3.28 37.63
C GLY A 320 8.78 -3.91 36.37
N CYS A 321 10.00 -4.48 36.44
CA CYS A 321 10.67 -4.99 35.25
C CYS A 321 10.20 -6.40 34.89
N PRO A 322 9.80 -6.65 33.62
CA PRO A 322 9.29 -7.95 33.22
C PRO A 322 10.38 -9.02 33.26
N ALA A 323 9.98 -10.27 33.46
CA ALA A 323 10.86 -11.39 33.19
C ALA A 323 11.04 -11.53 31.68
N ILE A 324 12.28 -11.78 31.24
CA ILE A 324 12.58 -12.06 29.83
C ILE A 324 12.95 -13.54 29.68
N PRO A 325 12.60 -14.21 28.56
CA PRO A 325 13.00 -15.58 28.32
C PRO A 325 14.52 -15.72 28.17
N SER A 326 15.00 -16.95 28.24
CA SER A 326 16.40 -17.25 27.91
C SER A 326 16.65 -16.97 26.43
N CYS A 327 17.85 -16.50 26.11
CA CYS A 327 18.29 -16.42 24.72
C CYS A 327 18.31 -17.83 24.12
N PRO A 328 17.73 -18.08 22.94
CA PRO A 328 17.92 -19.36 22.27
C PRO A 328 19.41 -19.56 22.01
N SER A 329 19.96 -20.64 22.54
CA SER A 329 21.33 -21.03 22.26
C SER A 329 21.41 -21.56 20.83
N GLU A 330 22.51 -21.28 20.13
CA GLU A 330 22.90 -22.07 18.96
C GLU A 330 23.11 -23.52 19.43
N THR A 331 22.07 -24.34 19.43
CA THR A 331 22.11 -25.79 19.71
C THR A 331 20.72 -26.37 19.43
N ASP A 332 20.43 -26.64 18.16
CA ASP A 332 20.57 -27.97 17.54
C ASP A 332 20.67 -27.86 16.01
#